data_AF-A0A554IQK6-F1
#
_entry.id   AF-A0A554IQK6-F1
#
_cell.length_a   1.000
_cell.length_b   1.000
_cell.length_c   1.000
_cell.angle_alpha   90.00
_cell.angle_beta   90.00
_cell.angle_gamma   90.00
#
_symmetry.space_group_name_H-M   'P 1'
#
loop_
_entity.id
_entity.type
_entity.pdbx_description
1 polymer ?
#
loop_
_entity_poly.entity_id
_entity_poly.type
_entity_poly.pdbx_seq_one_letter_code
_entity_poly.pdbx_strand_id
1 'polypeptide(L)' 'MLSIERCRKILGKKANDLTDKEVEELCDRVYALADVTLEQTLKELLPNRPLPSTDSPSDR' A
#
# COMPACT_ATOMS: atom_id res chain seq x y z
N MET A 1 -7.01 0.20 -7.04
CA MET A 1 -7.91 1.36 -6.81
C MET A 1 -9.05 0.91 -5.92
N LEU A 2 -9.27 1.56 -4.77
CA LEU A 2 -10.44 1.29 -3.91
C LEU A 2 -11.70 1.75 -4.64
N SER A 3 -12.73 0.91 -4.72
CA SER A 3 -14.02 1.31 -5.30
C SER A 3 -14.69 2.39 -4.45
N ILE A 4 -15.34 3.37 -5.07
CA ILE A 4 -16.08 4.45 -4.40
C ILE A 4 -17.07 3.90 -3.35
N GLU A 5 -17.78 2.81 -3.65
CA GLU A 5 -18.68 2.16 -2.67
C GLU A 5 -17.97 1.72 -1.38
N ARG A 6 -16.78 1.12 -1.50
CA ARG A 6 -15.98 0.75 -0.32
C ARG A 6 -15.53 1.98 0.46
N CYS A 7 -15.11 3.05 -0.23
CA CYS A 7 -14.75 4.30 0.44
C CYS A 7 -15.96 4.90 1.16
N ARG A 8 -17.13 4.95 0.54
CA ARG A 8 -18.38 5.40 1.19
C ARG A 8 -18.70 4.57 2.43
N LYS A 9 -18.50 3.25 2.38
CA LYS A 9 -18.69 2.36 3.53
C LYS A 9 -17.71 2.65 4.67
N ILE A 10 -16.45 2.94 4.37
CA ILE A 10 -15.41 3.29 5.37
C ILE A 10 -15.70 4.67 5.98
N LEU A 11 -16.07 5.65 5.15
CA LEU A 11 -16.39 7.01 5.56
C LEU A 11 -17.72 7.09 6.33
N GLY A 12 -18.62 6.13 6.11
CA GLY A 12 -19.89 6.01 6.79
C GLY A 12 -20.73 7.28 6.59
N LYS A 13 -21.28 7.82 7.69
CA LYS A 13 -22.15 9.01 7.65
C LYS A 13 -21.47 10.25 7.07
N LYS A 14 -20.14 10.36 7.17
CA LYS A 14 -19.38 11.49 6.61
C LYS A 14 -19.35 11.48 5.08
N ALA A 15 -19.63 10.34 4.45
CA ALA A 15 -19.70 10.22 2.99
C ALA A 15 -20.97 10.84 2.39
N ASN A 16 -22.03 11.00 3.19
CA ASN A 16 -23.32 11.51 2.70
C ASN A 16 -23.27 12.98 2.31
N ASP A 17 -22.35 13.74 2.92
CA ASP A 17 -22.15 15.17 2.66
C ASP A 17 -21.09 15.41 1.58
N LEU A 18 -20.49 14.34 1.04
CA LEU A 18 -19.44 14.41 0.03
C LEU A 18 -19.99 14.02 -1.34
N THR A 19 -19.56 14.75 -2.36
CA THR A 19 -19.81 14.39 -3.75
C THR A 19 -18.98 13.16 -4.15
N ASP A 20 -19.39 12.48 -5.23
CA ASP A 20 -18.64 11.34 -5.75
C ASP A 20 -17.18 11.68 -6.06
N LYS A 21 -16.93 12.90 -6.56
CA LYS A 21 -15.60 13.39 -6.88
C LYS A 21 -14.73 13.59 -5.63
N GLU A 22 -15.30 14.11 -4.54
CA GLU A 22 -14.57 14.26 -3.27
C GLU A 22 -14.28 12.90 -2.63
N VAL A 23 -15.21 11.95 -2.75
CA VAL A 23 -14.98 10.56 -2.29
C VAL A 23 -13.86 9.91 -3.10
N GLU A 24 -13.84 10.10 -4.42
CA GLU A 24 -12.80 9.59 -5.32
C GLU A 24 -11.42 10.17 -4.97
N GLU A 25 -11.32 11.49 -4.80
CA GLU A 25 -10.06 12.15 -4.41
C GLU A 25 -9.56 11.65 -3.05
N LEU A 26 -10.48 11.39 -2.11
CA LEU A 26 -10.11 10.84 -0.82
C LEU A 26 -9.65 9.37 -0.91
N CYS A 27 -10.30 8.56 -1.77
CA CYS A 27 -9.84 7.19 -2.04
C CYS A 27 -8.41 7.18 -2.58
N ASP A 28 -8.09 8.08 -3.52
CA ASP A 28 -6.77 8.17 -4.14
C ASP A 28 -5.70 8.55 -3.13
N ARG A 29 -6.00 9.54 -2.27
CA ARG A 29 -5.10 9.95 -1.18
C ARG A 29 -4.85 8.81 -0.18
N VAL A 30 -5.89 8.07 0.20
CA VAL A 30 -5.77 6.92 1.10
C VAL A 30 -4.96 5.80 0.45
N TYR A 31 -5.16 5.55 -0.85
CA TYR A 31 -4.40 4.56 -1.60
C TYR A 31 -2.91 4.91 -1.63
N ALA A 32 -2.57 6.15 -1.98
CA ALA A 32 -1.18 6.61 -1.98
C ALA A 32 -0.51 6.51 -0.60
N LEU A 33 -1.24 6.84 0.48
CA LEU A 33 -0.73 6.70 1.84
C LEU A 33 -0.50 5.24 2.23
N ALA A 34 -1.45 4.35 1.88
CA ALA A 34 -1.35 2.93 2.15
C ALA A 34 -0.18 2.29 1.40
N ASP A 35 0.05 2.70 0.15
CA ASP A 35 1.16 2.22 -0.67
C ASP A 35 2.52 2.56 -0.04
N VAL A 36 2.73 3.82 0.33
CA VAL A 36 3.94 4.28 1.02
C VAL A 36 4.13 3.55 2.36
N THR A 37 3.05 3.39 3.14
CA THR A 37 3.11 2.71 4.43
C THR A 37 3.46 1.23 4.27
N LEU A 38 2.88 0.57 3.26
CA LEU A 38 3.15 -0.83 2.96
C LEU A 38 4.59 -1.02 2.51
N GLU A 39 5.11 -0.15 1.63
CA GLU A 39 6.51 -0.20 1.20
C GLU A 39 7.48 -0.05 2.38
N GLN A 40 7.23 0.92 3.28
CA GLN A 40 8.05 1.13 4.47
C GLN A 40 7.99 -0.09 5.39
N THR A 41 6.78 -0.59 5.67
CA THR A 41 6.57 -1.76 6.52
C THR A 41 7.26 -2.99 5.93
N LEU A 42 7.19 -3.20 4.61
CA LEU A 42 7.88 -4.30 3.94
C LEU A 42 9.40 -4.16 4.01
N LYS A 43 9.96 -2.95 3.87
CA LYS A 43 11.39 -2.70 4.06
C LYS A 43 11.86 -3.01 5.48
N GLU A 44 11.04 -2.70 6.48
CA GLU A 44 11.36 -2.97 7.89
C GLU A 44 11.23 -4.45 8.26
N LEU A 45 10.17 -5.12 7.78
CA LEU A 45 9.88 -6.53 8.10
C LEU A 45 10.67 -7.52 7.26
N LEU A 46 11.13 -7.11 6.07
CA LEU A 46 12.00 -7.90 5.22
C LEU A 46 13.40 -7.25 5.17
N PRO A 47 14.16 -7.25 6.30
CA PRO A 47 15.54 -6.81 6.24
C PRO A 47 16.26 -7.71 5.25
N ASN A 48 16.83 -7.09 4.21
CA ASN A 48 17.60 -7.70 3.11
C ASN A 48 17.99 -9.15 3.41
N ARG A 49 17.20 -10.11 2.92
CA ARG A 49 17.66 -11.50 2.90
C ARG A 49 18.94 -11.46 2.05
N PRO A 50 20.11 -11.84 2.59
CA PRO A 50 21.29 -11.97 1.76
C PRO A 50 20.89 -12.93 0.65
N LEU A 51 21.05 -12.50 -0.61
CA LEU A 51 21.08 -13.45 -1.72
C LEU A 51 22.03 -14.57 -1.28
N PRO A 52 21.64 -15.85 -1.33
CA PRO A 52 22.59 -16.92 -1.02
C PRO A 52 23.79 -16.69 -1.91
N SER A 53 24.90 -16.30 -1.29
CA SER A 53 26.17 -16.17 -1.98
C SER A 53 26.35 -17.54 -2.63
N THR A 54 26.29 -17.57 -3.96
CA THR A 54 26.77 -18.70 -4.72
C THR A 54 28.27 -18.71 -4.51
N ASP A 55 28.68 -19.19 -3.34
CA ASP A 55 30.00 -19.72 -3.12
C ASP A 55 30.02 -20.98 -3.99
N SER A 56 30.38 -20.77 -5.25
CA SER A 56 30.88 -21.85 -6.08
C SER A 56 32.33 -22.05 -5.63
N PRO A 57 32.66 -23.12 -4.90
CA PRO A 57 34.05 -23.49 -4.73
C PRO A 57 34.49 -24.06 -6.07
N SER A 58 35.00 -23.22 -6.96
CA SER A 58 35.79 -23.72 -8.09
C SER A 58 37.22 -23.89 -7.60
N ASP A 59 37.41 -24.93 -6.79
CA ASP A 59 38.70 -25.50 -6.44
C ASP A 59 39.22 -26.27 -7.67
N ARG A 60 40.49 -26.04 -8.00
CA ARG A 60 41.36 -26.69 -9.01
C ARG A 60 41.48 -26.05 -10.40
#